data_AF-A0A0U1L579-F1
#
_entry.id   AF-A0A0U1L579-F1
#
_cell.length_a   1.000
_cell.length_b   1.000
_cell.length_c   1.000
_cell.angle_alpha   90.00
_cell.angle_beta   90.00
_cell.angle_gamma   90.00
#
_symmetry.space_group_name_H-M   'P 1'
#
loop_
_entity.id
_entity.type
_entity.pdbx_description
1 polymer ?
#
loop_
_entity_poly.entity_id
_entity_poly.type
_entity_poly.pdbx_seq_one_letter_code
_entity_poly.pdbx_strand_id
1 'polypeptide(L)'
;MTLQLSPKEKQLLQDQQAHEKVCIQKYQNNAQQASDPQLKQLFQSYAQQEQQHLNTLTSILNGQVPSMSQGQQSQQAQQSQLTQKSSTQATSAASSSSASQADAMLCSDMLMTEKFVSGAYDSAIFESSDSSVRQALNHIQKEEQEHGEGIYNYMSSNGMYSS
;
A
#
# COMPACT_ATOMS: atom_id res chain seq x y z
N MET A 1 19.09 13.55 -21.20
CA MET A 1 18.64 14.88 -20.76
C MET A 1 18.62 14.88 -19.24
N THR A 2 19.03 15.97 -18.60
CA THR A 2 18.92 16.12 -17.14
C THR A 2 17.47 16.42 -16.78
N LEU A 3 16.89 15.71 -15.82
CA LEU A 3 15.51 15.96 -15.37
C LEU A 3 15.40 17.40 -14.85
N GLN A 4 14.40 18.15 -15.34
CA GLN A 4 14.12 19.52 -14.93
C GLN A 4 12.67 19.61 -14.46
N LEU A 5 12.47 19.62 -13.14
CA LEU A 5 11.14 19.75 -12.55
C LEU A 5 10.79 21.23 -12.36
N SER A 6 9.61 21.62 -12.81
CA SER A 6 9.01 22.91 -12.51
C SER A 6 8.74 23.07 -10.99
N PRO A 7 8.54 24.30 -10.49
CA PRO A 7 8.15 24.51 -9.10
C PRO A 7 6.87 23.74 -8.70
N LYS A 8 5.90 23.65 -9.61
CA LYS A 8 4.64 22.93 -9.37
C LYS A 8 4.86 21.42 -9.28
N GLU A 9 5.64 20.83 -10.20
CA GLU A 9 5.98 19.40 -10.15
C GLU A 9 6.74 19.06 -8.87
N LYS A 10 7.69 19.90 -8.45
CA LYS A 10 8.41 19.70 -7.18
C LYS A 10 7.47 19.71 -5.98
N GLN A 11 6.53 20.65 -5.93
CA GLN A 11 5.55 20.72 -4.85
C GLN A 11 4.68 19.45 -4.81
N LEU A 12 4.13 19.03 -5.95
CA LEU A 12 3.31 17.82 -6.04
C LEU A 12 4.08 16.56 -5.63
N LEU A 13 5.35 16.43 -6.04
CA LEU A 13 6.20 15.31 -5.63
C LEU A 13 6.55 15.35 -4.12
N GLN A 14 6.68 16.54 -3.53
CA GLN A 14 6.89 16.71 -2.09
C GLN A 14 5.63 16.37 -1.29
N ASP A 15 4.46 16.72 -1.80
CA ASP A 15 3.17 16.35 -1.22
C ASP A 15 3.02 14.82 -1.23
N GLN A 16 3.28 14.16 -2.37
CA GLN A 16 3.32 12.69 -2.42
C GLN A 16 4.35 12.12 -1.45
N GLN A 17 5.56 12.70 -1.36
CA GLN A 17 6.58 12.24 -0.40
C GLN A 17 6.09 12.32 1.06
N ALA A 18 5.28 13.33 1.39
CA ALA A 18 4.68 13.45 2.71
C ALA A 18 3.59 12.40 2.93
N HIS A 19 2.76 12.13 1.92
CA HIS A 19 1.77 11.05 1.94
C HIS A 19 2.42 9.68 2.18
N GLU A 20 3.47 9.33 1.43
CA GLU A 20 4.18 8.04 1.62
C GLU A 20 4.71 7.86 3.05
N LYS A 21 5.27 8.94 3.64
CA LYS A 21 5.74 8.89 5.04
C LYS A 21 4.61 8.61 6.02
N VAL A 22 3.43 9.18 5.77
CA VAL A 22 2.23 8.91 6.57
C VAL A 22 1.78 7.46 6.37
N CYS A 23 1.72 6.96 5.13
CA CYS A 23 1.36 5.57 4.85
C CYS A 23 2.29 4.59 5.57
N ILE A 24 3.61 4.76 5.46
CA ILE A 24 4.62 3.95 6.16
C ILE A 24 4.35 3.94 7.67
N GLN A 25 4.18 5.12 8.27
CA GLN A 25 3.96 5.23 9.71
C GLN A 25 2.66 4.55 10.13
N LYS A 26 1.57 4.75 9.37
CA LYS A 26 0.27 4.14 9.66
C LYS A 26 0.32 2.63 9.52
N TYR A 27 0.90 2.08 8.45
CA TYR A 27 1.06 0.63 8.30
C TYR A 27 1.91 0.01 9.41
N GLN A 28 3.04 0.63 9.77
CA GLN A 28 3.88 0.12 10.85
C GLN A 28 3.16 0.13 12.20
N ASN A 29 2.43 1.21 12.51
CA ASN A 29 1.66 1.30 13.75
C ASN A 29 0.47 0.33 13.76
N ASN A 30 -0.24 0.20 12.64
CA ASN A 30 -1.40 -0.67 12.53
C ASN A 30 -0.98 -2.15 12.56
N ALA A 31 0.18 -2.52 12.01
CA ALA A 31 0.75 -3.86 12.13
C ALA A 31 1.07 -4.25 13.59
N GLN A 32 1.43 -3.29 14.43
CA GLN A 32 1.66 -3.54 15.86
C GLN A 32 0.35 -3.72 16.64
N GLN A 33 -0.70 -3.02 16.22
CA GLN A 33 -2.01 -3.01 16.88
C GLN A 33 -2.95 -4.13 16.42
N ALA A 34 -2.79 -4.62 15.18
CA ALA A 34 -3.63 -5.67 14.65
C ALA A 34 -3.60 -6.90 15.55
N SER A 35 -4.72 -7.63 15.63
CA SER A 35 -4.82 -8.86 16.40
C SER A 35 -4.55 -10.07 15.52
N ASP A 36 -5.08 -10.06 14.29
CA ASP A 36 -4.92 -11.12 13.30
C ASP A 36 -3.48 -11.18 12.73
N PRO A 37 -2.77 -12.32 12.82
CA PRO A 37 -1.43 -12.47 12.26
C PRO A 37 -1.33 -12.26 10.74
N GLN A 38 -2.34 -12.65 9.97
CA GLN A 38 -2.40 -12.41 8.53
C GLN A 38 -2.52 -10.90 8.24
N LEU A 39 -3.32 -10.17 9.01
CA LEU A 39 -3.41 -8.72 8.87
C LEU A 39 -2.10 -8.02 9.23
N LYS A 40 -1.42 -8.47 10.29
CA LYS A 40 -0.08 -7.97 10.64
C LYS A 40 0.89 -8.11 9.47
N GLN A 41 0.93 -9.30 8.87
CA GLN A 41 1.82 -9.58 7.76
C GLN A 41 1.48 -8.74 6.53
N LEU A 42 0.18 -8.53 6.27
CA LEU A 42 -0.29 -7.68 5.18
C LEU A 42 0.19 -6.23 5.37
N PHE A 43 -0.05 -5.64 6.54
CA PHE A 43 0.40 -4.28 6.85
C PHE A 43 1.93 -4.14 6.84
N GLN A 44 2.67 -5.13 7.30
CA GLN A 44 4.15 -5.13 7.21
C GLN A 44 4.63 -5.17 5.76
N SER A 45 3.97 -5.95 4.90
CA SER A 45 4.29 -6.00 3.47
C SER A 45 4.06 -4.64 2.81
N TYR A 46 2.92 -3.99 3.06
CA TYR A 46 2.64 -2.68 2.47
C TYR A 46 3.59 -1.60 3.00
N ALA A 47 3.90 -1.57 4.30
CA ALA A 47 4.93 -0.66 4.83
C ALA A 47 6.28 -0.74 4.09
N GLN A 48 6.67 -1.93 3.61
CA GLN A 48 7.90 -2.11 2.82
C GLN A 48 7.75 -1.57 1.39
N GLN A 49 6.58 -1.71 0.77
CA GLN A 49 6.28 -1.19 -0.56
C GLN A 49 6.21 0.35 -0.53
N GLU A 50 5.56 0.94 0.48
CA GLU A 50 5.53 2.40 0.67
C GLU A 50 6.93 2.99 0.87
N GLN A 51 7.83 2.25 1.53
CA GLN A 51 9.23 2.65 1.63
C GLN A 51 9.92 2.70 0.25
N GLN A 52 9.55 1.80 -0.68
CA GLN A 52 10.03 1.83 -2.06
C GLN A 52 9.43 3.00 -2.85
N HIS A 53 8.15 3.32 -2.65
CA HIS A 53 7.51 4.50 -3.24
C HIS A 53 8.22 5.79 -2.79
N LEU A 54 8.44 5.95 -1.48
CA LEU A 54 9.17 7.06 -0.90
C LEU A 54 10.59 7.20 -1.47
N ASN A 55 11.30 6.09 -1.65
CA ASN A 55 12.63 6.08 -2.25
C ASN A 55 12.59 6.55 -3.71
N THR A 56 11.62 6.07 -4.47
CA THR A 56 11.41 6.47 -5.87
C THR A 56 11.14 7.96 -6.00
N LEU A 57 10.22 8.51 -5.19
CA LEU A 57 9.94 9.95 -5.16
C LEU A 57 11.18 10.77 -4.79
N THR A 58 11.96 10.28 -3.82
CA THR A 58 13.21 10.93 -3.39
C THR A 58 14.25 10.94 -4.51
N SER A 59 14.39 9.85 -5.26
CA SER A 59 15.25 9.81 -6.45
C SER A 59 14.80 10.82 -7.49
N ILE A 60 13.50 10.89 -7.79
CA ILE A 60 12.94 11.83 -8.78
C ILE A 60 13.23 13.28 -8.36
N LEU A 61 12.97 13.62 -7.09
CA LEU A 61 13.26 14.95 -6.53
C LEU A 61 14.76 15.31 -6.59
N ASN A 62 15.64 14.31 -6.53
CA ASN A 62 17.08 14.46 -6.69
C ASN A 62 17.55 14.45 -8.16
N GLY A 63 16.63 14.40 -9.13
CA GLY A 63 16.92 14.48 -10.56
C GLY A 63 17.16 13.13 -11.24
N GLN A 64 16.84 12.01 -10.57
CA GLN A 64 17.02 10.66 -11.09
C GLN A 64 15.68 9.94 -11.17
N VAL A 65 15.28 9.48 -12.35
CA VAL A 65 14.08 8.64 -12.50
C VAL A 65 14.52 7.18 -12.56
N PRO A 66 14.15 6.34 -11.57
CA PRO A 66 14.46 4.91 -11.62
C PRO A 66 13.77 4.23 -12.81
N SER A 67 14.44 3.25 -13.40
CA SER A 67 13.80 2.40 -14.43
C SER A 67 12.85 1.43 -13.73
N MET A 68 11.55 1.68 -13.81
CA MET A 68 10.53 0.76 -13.33
C MET A 68 10.37 -0.37 -14.35
N SER A 69 11.22 -1.40 -14.27
CA SER A 69 11.07 -2.59 -15.09
C SER A 69 9.81 -3.33 -14.66
N GLN A 70 8.78 -3.31 -15.52
CA GLN A 70 7.43 -3.83 -15.27
C GLN A 70 7.34 -5.36 -15.15
N GLY A 71 8.42 -6.06 -14.75
CA GLY A 71 8.53 -7.51 -14.91
C GLY A 71 9.37 -8.28 -13.91
N GLN A 72 9.74 -7.73 -12.75
CA GLN A 72 10.62 -8.50 -11.85
C GLN A 72 10.46 -8.27 -10.34
N GLN A 73 9.26 -7.91 -9.88
CA GLN A 73 8.96 -7.93 -8.44
C GLN A 73 7.76 -8.83 -8.10
N SER A 74 7.56 -9.89 -8.90
CA SER A 74 6.53 -10.92 -8.63
C SER A 74 7.12 -12.23 -8.09
N GLN A 75 8.41 -12.26 -7.76
CA GLN A 75 9.11 -13.51 -7.46
C GLN A 75 9.73 -13.53 -6.05
N GLN A 76 8.96 -13.14 -5.05
CA GLN A 76 9.24 -13.54 -3.66
C GLN A 76 7.98 -13.63 -2.81
N ALA A 77 6.92 -14.23 -3.35
CA ALA A 77 5.73 -14.62 -2.57
C ALA A 77 5.17 -15.96 -3.07
N GLN A 78 6.03 -16.98 -3.20
CA GLN A 78 5.57 -18.34 -3.47
C GLN A 78 6.40 -19.37 -2.73
N GLN A 79 6.21 -19.43 -1.41
CA GLN A 79 6.41 -20.67 -0.66
C GLN A 79 5.56 -20.69 0.61
N SER A 80 4.24 -20.75 0.44
CA SER A 80 3.34 -21.29 1.45
C SER A 80 2.54 -22.41 0.81
N GLN A 81 3.20 -23.55 0.75
CA GLN A 81 2.64 -24.79 0.25
C GLN A 81 1.47 -25.20 1.14
N LEU A 82 0.29 -25.29 0.52
CA LEU A 82 -0.92 -25.85 1.08
C LEU A 82 -0.60 -27.21 1.71
N THR A 83 -0.70 -27.30 3.04
CA THR A 83 -0.95 -28.56 3.72
C THR A 83 -2.40 -28.55 4.17
N GLN A 84 -3.25 -29.02 3.28
CA GLN A 84 -4.61 -29.45 3.56
C GLN A 84 -4.56 -30.53 4.64
N LYS A 85 -5.02 -30.22 5.85
CA LYS A 85 -5.48 -31.24 6.79
C LYS A 85 -6.79 -30.80 7.41
N SER A 86 -7.85 -31.41 6.91
CA SER A 86 -9.16 -31.44 7.54
C SER A 86 -9.03 -31.87 9.01
N SER A 87 -9.47 -30.99 9.91
CA SER A 87 -9.99 -31.39 11.21
C SER A 87 -11.07 -30.40 11.60
N THR A 88 -12.31 -30.83 11.38
CA THR A 88 -13.51 -30.29 12.00
C THR A 88 -13.32 -30.22 13.51
N GLN A 89 -13.17 -29.01 14.05
CA GLN A 89 -13.44 -28.76 15.46
C GLN A 89 -14.01 -27.35 15.61
N ALA A 90 -15.33 -27.27 15.50
CA ALA A 90 -16.10 -26.13 15.93
C ALA A 90 -16.03 -26.04 17.46
N THR A 91 -15.19 -25.15 17.99
CA THR A 91 -15.25 -24.74 19.39
C THR A 91 -14.62 -23.36 19.59
N SER A 92 -15.34 -22.51 20.33
CA SER A 92 -14.97 -21.21 20.92
C SER A 92 -14.92 -19.96 20.02
N ALA A 93 -16.08 -19.53 19.52
CA ALA A 93 -16.30 -18.20 18.94
C ALA A 93 -16.99 -17.24 19.96
N ALA A 94 -16.40 -17.05 21.14
CA ALA A 94 -17.00 -16.19 22.17
C ALA A 94 -16.03 -15.18 22.82
N SER A 95 -14.79 -15.07 22.33
CA SER A 95 -13.81 -14.07 22.78
C SER A 95 -13.29 -13.16 21.65
N SER A 96 -13.85 -13.27 20.43
CA SER A 96 -13.23 -12.76 19.19
C SER A 96 -13.95 -11.59 18.51
N SER A 97 -15.11 -11.14 18.99
CA SER A 97 -15.87 -10.07 18.33
C SER A 97 -15.19 -8.69 18.44
N SER A 98 -14.66 -8.33 19.61
CA SER A 98 -14.01 -7.03 19.83
C SER A 98 -12.67 -6.90 19.10
N ALA A 99 -11.85 -7.96 19.09
CA ALA A 99 -10.59 -7.99 18.33
C ALA A 99 -10.85 -7.89 16.82
N SER A 100 -11.87 -8.58 16.31
CA SER A 100 -12.27 -8.47 14.89
C SER A 100 -12.77 -7.06 14.53
N GLN A 101 -13.45 -6.38 15.46
CA GLN A 101 -13.95 -5.03 15.25
C GLN A 101 -12.80 -4.00 15.27
N ALA A 102 -11.81 -4.18 16.14
CA ALA A 102 -10.61 -3.34 16.15
C ALA A 102 -9.84 -3.47 14.83
N ASP A 103 -9.61 -4.70 14.36
CA ASP A 103 -8.94 -4.97 13.08
C ASP A 103 -9.73 -4.39 11.89
N ALA A 104 -11.06 -4.47 11.92
CA ALA A 104 -11.92 -3.86 10.90
C ALA A 104 -11.78 -2.33 10.85
N MET A 105 -11.62 -1.67 12.00
CA MET A 105 -11.37 -0.22 12.06
C MET A 105 -9.99 0.14 11.49
N LEU A 106 -8.95 -0.64 11.82
CA LEU A 106 -7.61 -0.45 11.24
C LEU A 106 -7.65 -0.59 9.71
N CYS A 107 -8.35 -1.60 9.19
CA CYS A 107 -8.50 -1.80 7.75
C CYS A 107 -9.29 -0.66 7.10
N SER A 108 -10.36 -0.18 7.75
CA SER A 108 -11.16 0.94 7.22
C SER A 108 -10.35 2.23 7.13
N ASP A 109 -9.55 2.53 8.16
CA ASP A 109 -8.65 3.67 8.18
C ASP A 109 -7.58 3.59 7.07
N MET A 110 -6.95 2.42 6.90
CA MET A 110 -5.99 2.23 5.82
C MET A 110 -6.66 2.32 4.45
N LEU A 111 -7.81 1.67 4.23
CA LEU A 111 -8.51 1.72 2.94
C LEU A 111 -8.91 3.15 2.54
N MET A 112 -9.30 4.01 3.49
CA MET A 112 -9.55 5.44 3.20
C MET A 112 -8.26 6.20 2.87
N THR A 113 -7.15 5.85 3.53
CA THR A 113 -5.83 6.42 3.28
C THR A 113 -5.37 6.09 1.87
N GLU A 114 -5.37 4.82 1.48
CA GLU A 114 -5.00 4.34 0.13
C GLU A 114 -5.80 5.04 -0.96
N LYS A 115 -7.13 5.15 -0.77
CA LYS A 115 -8.00 5.83 -1.73
C LYS A 115 -7.63 7.31 -1.92
N PHE A 116 -7.28 7.99 -0.83
CA PHE A 116 -6.87 9.38 -0.88
C PHE A 116 -5.51 9.54 -1.58
N VAL A 117 -4.51 8.73 -1.19
CA VAL A 117 -3.15 8.82 -1.74
C VAL A 117 -3.10 8.42 -3.21
N SER A 118 -3.76 7.32 -3.57
CA SER A 118 -3.93 6.89 -4.97
C SER A 118 -4.60 7.96 -5.84
N GLY A 119 -5.62 8.65 -5.31
CA GLY A 119 -6.27 9.76 -6.01
C GLY A 119 -5.38 11.02 -6.12
N ALA A 120 -4.51 11.28 -5.14
CA ALA A 120 -3.57 12.39 -5.21
C ALA A 120 -2.52 12.19 -6.33
N TYR A 121 -2.14 10.94 -6.61
CA TYR A 121 -1.25 10.60 -7.72
C TYR A 121 -1.81 10.99 -9.09
N ASP A 122 -3.14 10.99 -9.30
CA ASP A 122 -3.73 11.45 -10.57
C ASP A 122 -3.29 12.87 -10.93
N SER A 123 -3.33 13.77 -9.95
CA SER A 123 -2.93 15.17 -10.14
C SER A 123 -1.42 15.28 -10.42
N ALA A 124 -0.59 14.56 -9.67
CA ALA A 124 0.86 14.56 -9.89
C ALA A 124 1.24 14.01 -11.28
N ILE A 125 0.59 12.92 -11.72
CA ILE A 125 0.79 12.31 -13.05
C ILE A 125 0.35 13.27 -14.16
N PHE A 126 -0.83 13.88 -14.01
CA PHE A 126 -1.40 14.73 -15.06
C PHE A 126 -0.57 15.98 -15.31
N GLU A 127 -0.07 16.58 -14.22
CA GLU A 127 0.73 17.81 -14.23
C GLU A 127 2.22 17.58 -14.54
N SER A 128 2.68 16.33 -14.52
CA SER A 128 4.06 15.98 -14.88
C SER A 128 4.29 16.06 -16.39
N SER A 129 5.33 16.80 -16.78
CA SER A 129 5.72 17.02 -18.18
C SER A 129 6.69 15.95 -18.71
N ASP A 130 7.53 15.37 -17.85
CA ASP A 130 8.48 14.32 -18.22
C ASP A 130 7.79 12.95 -18.26
N SER A 131 7.89 12.25 -19.40
CA SER A 131 7.25 10.95 -19.61
C SER A 131 7.76 9.86 -18.67
N SER A 132 9.03 9.90 -18.28
CA SER A 132 9.65 8.92 -17.39
C SER A 132 9.13 9.12 -15.97
N VAL A 133 8.99 10.37 -15.53
CA VAL A 133 8.34 10.70 -14.25
C VAL A 133 6.90 10.22 -14.25
N ARG A 134 6.13 10.48 -15.32
CA ARG A 134 4.76 9.97 -15.45
C ARG A 134 4.71 8.45 -15.31
N GLN A 135 5.60 7.72 -15.98
CA GLN A 135 5.64 6.26 -15.90
C GLN A 135 5.95 5.76 -14.48
N ALA A 136 6.90 6.38 -13.78
CA ALA A 136 7.21 6.04 -12.40
C ALA A 136 6.03 6.30 -11.46
N LEU A 137 5.36 7.46 -11.60
CA LEU A 137 4.19 7.80 -10.78
C LEU A 137 2.98 6.90 -11.09
N ASN A 138 2.75 6.53 -12.35
CA ASN A 138 1.70 5.56 -12.73
C ASN A 138 1.97 4.18 -12.12
N HIS A 139 3.24 3.77 -12.05
CA HIS A 139 3.61 2.51 -11.42
C HIS A 139 3.27 2.52 -9.94
N ILE A 140 3.68 3.56 -9.21
CA ILE A 140 3.34 3.71 -7.79
C ILE A 140 1.83 3.73 -7.60
N GLN A 141 1.10 4.57 -8.36
CA GLN A 141 -0.36 4.64 -8.24
C GLN A 141 -1.06 3.29 -8.43
N LYS A 142 -0.54 2.43 -9.32
CA LYS A 142 -1.04 1.08 -9.50
C LYS A 142 -0.82 0.23 -8.24
N GLU A 143 0.34 0.34 -7.61
CA GLU A 143 0.65 -0.35 -6.35
C GLU A 143 -0.26 0.14 -5.21
N GLU A 144 -0.53 1.45 -5.09
CA GLU A 144 -1.52 2.00 -4.13
C GLU A 144 -2.93 1.39 -4.33
N GLN A 145 -3.35 1.20 -5.59
CA GLN A 145 -4.63 0.56 -5.90
C GLN A 145 -4.63 -0.91 -5.48
N GLU A 146 -3.52 -1.62 -5.67
CA GLU A 146 -3.35 -3.02 -5.25
C GLU A 146 -3.29 -3.16 -3.72
N HIS A 147 -2.78 -2.16 -3.00
CA HIS A 147 -2.85 -2.11 -1.53
C HIS A 147 -4.31 -1.99 -1.08
N GLY A 148 -5.04 -1.04 -1.65
CA GLY A 148 -6.48 -0.86 -1.39
C GLY A 148 -7.30 -2.12 -1.71
N GLU A 149 -7.02 -2.78 -2.84
CA GLU A 149 -7.65 -4.05 -3.23
C GLU A 149 -7.36 -5.15 -2.20
N GLY A 150 -6.11 -5.31 -1.76
CA GLY A 150 -5.73 -6.34 -0.79
C GLY A 150 -6.36 -6.13 0.58
N ILE A 151 -6.47 -4.88 1.05
CA ILE A 151 -7.21 -4.54 2.28
C ILE A 151 -8.69 -4.90 2.12
N TYR A 152 -9.31 -4.50 1.01
CA TYR A 152 -10.71 -4.82 0.72
C TYR A 152 -10.95 -6.34 0.73
N ASN A 153 -10.08 -7.11 0.06
CA ASN A 153 -10.18 -8.57 0.00
C ASN A 153 -10.03 -9.22 1.38
N TYR A 154 -9.10 -8.71 2.20
CA TYR A 154 -8.97 -9.14 3.60
C TYR A 154 -10.25 -8.87 4.39
N MET A 155 -10.80 -7.67 4.31
CA MET A 155 -12.03 -7.32 5.02
C MET A 155 -13.23 -8.14 4.54
N SER A 156 -13.37 -8.35 3.23
CA SER A 156 -14.46 -9.12 2.61
C SER A 156 -14.42 -10.58 3.06
N SER A 157 -13.25 -11.23 3.00
CA SER A 157 -13.09 -12.63 3.41
C SER A 157 -13.32 -12.88 4.91
N ASN A 158 -13.15 -11.85 5.74
CA ASN A 158 -13.39 -11.91 7.18
C ASN A 158 -14.76 -11.36 7.61
N GLY A 159 -15.65 -11.03 6.66
CA GLY A 159 -16.99 -10.50 6.96
C GLY A 159 -16.99 -9.12 7.62
N MET A 160 -15.90 -8.35 7.45
CA MET A 160 -15.72 -7.00 8.00
C MET A 160 -16.23 -5.90 7.07
N TYR A 161 -16.56 -6.24 5.82
CA TYR A 161 -17.05 -5.29 4.82
C TYR A 161 -18.43 -5.72 4.33
N SER A 162 -19.40 -4.81 4.43
CA SER A 162 -20.73 -5.00 3.84
C SER A 162 -20.78 -4.23 2.52
N SER A 163 -20.99 -4.94 1.42
CA SER A 163 -21.24 -4.36 0.09
C SER A 163 -22.62 -3.72 0.01
#